data_AF-A0A0U2UHE3-F1
#
_entry.id   AF-A0A0U2UHE3-F1
#
_cell.length_a   1.000
_cell.length_b   1.000
_cell.length_c   1.000
_cell.angle_alpha   90.00
_cell.angle_beta   90.00
_cell.angle_gamma   90.00
#
_symmetry.space_group_name_H-M   'P 1'
#
loop_
_entity.id
_entity.type
_entity.pdbx_description
1 polymer ?
#
loop_
_entity_poly.entity_id
_entity_poly.type
_entity_poly.pdbx_seq_one_letter_code
_entity_poly.pdbx_strand_id
1 'polypeptide(L)' 'MRFQWIKKYYDAGMPGYDNDGIKVFVAAGWITAEQYKQITNVEYVTDGLR' A
#
# COMPACT_ATOMS: atom_id res chain seq x y z
N MET A 1 -1.34 -9.72 9.92
CA MET A 1 -0.03 -10.17 9.40
C MET A 1 0.34 -9.51 8.07
N ARG A 2 -0.49 -9.54 7.01
CA ARG A 2 -0.16 -8.95 5.69
C ARG A 2 0.26 -7.48 5.76
N PHE A 3 -0.52 -6.65 6.48
CA PHE A 3 -0.20 -5.24 6.72
C PHE A 3 1.23 -5.01 7.25
N GLN A 4 1.64 -5.74 8.29
CA GLN A 4 2.96 -5.54 8.91
C GLN A 4 4.12 -5.90 7.97
N TRP A 5 3.97 -6.96 7.17
CA TRP A 5 4.97 -7.33 6.17
C TRP A 5 5.07 -6.28 5.07
N ILE A 6 3.93 -5.82 4.55
CA ILE A 6 3.88 -4.80 3.51
C ILE A 6 4.52 -3.50 4.02
N LYS A 7 4.18 -3.07 5.24
CA LYS A 7 4.80 -1.90 5.86
C LYS A 7 6.32 -2.07 6.02
N LYS A 8 6.77 -3.23 6.52
CA LYS A 8 8.20 -3.51 6.69
C LYS A 8 8.98 -3.40 5.37
N TYR A 9 8.43 -3.92 4.28
CA TYR A 9 9.09 -3.85 2.97
C TYR A 9 9.07 -2.45 2.37
N TYR A 10 7.98 -1.69 2.57
CA TYR A 10 7.92 -0.28 2.23
C TYR A 10 8.95 0.55 3.01
N ASP A 11 9.00 0.39 4.34
CA ASP A 11 9.96 1.08 5.21
C ASP A 11 11.42 0.73 4.86
N ALA A 12 11.67 -0.49 4.36
CA ALA A 12 12.97 -0.95 3.90
C ALA A 12 13.34 -0.43 2.49
N GLY A 13 12.46 0.29 1.81
CA GLY A 13 12.66 0.76 0.45
C GLY A 13 12.80 -0.37 -0.56
N MET A 14 12.13 -1.50 -0.33
CA MET A 14 12.20 -2.65 -1.24
C MET A 14 11.67 -2.27 -2.63
N PRO A 15 12.35 -2.64 -3.73
CA PRO A 15 11.86 -2.36 -5.08
C PRO A 15 10.42 -2.83 -5.28
N GLY A 16 9.55 -1.94 -5.77
CA GLY A 16 8.11 -2.21 -5.96
C GLY A 16 7.24 -2.07 -4.71
N TYR A 17 7.81 -1.71 -3.55
CA TYR A 17 7.07 -1.27 -2.37
C TYR A 17 7.16 0.25 -2.23
N ASP A 18 6.73 0.96 -3.27
CA ASP A 18 6.51 2.41 -3.29
C ASP A 18 5.00 2.72 -3.27
N ASN A 19 4.62 4.00 -3.28
CA ASN A 19 3.22 4.41 -3.21
C ASN A 19 2.34 3.71 -4.26
N ASP A 20 2.82 3.52 -5.49
CA ASP A 20 2.04 2.86 -6.54
C ASP A 20 1.97 1.35 -6.32
N GLY A 21 3.07 0.72 -5.91
CA GLY A 21 3.09 -0.69 -5.50
C GLY A 21 2.11 -1.00 -4.36
N ILE A 22 2.00 -0.11 -3.37
CA ILE A 22 1.08 -0.32 -2.24
C ILE A 22 -0.40 -0.29 -2.68
N LYS A 23 -0.76 0.45 -3.73
CA LYS A 23 -2.14 0.46 -4.28
C LYS A 23 -2.59 -0.92 -4.74
N VAL A 24 -1.68 -1.74 -5.27
CA VAL A 24 -1.99 -3.12 -5.71
C VAL A 24 -2.48 -3.97 -4.55
N PHE A 25 -1.90 -3.81 -3.35
CA PHE A 25 -2.36 -4.54 -2.17
C PHE A 25 -3.71 -4.05 -1.65
N VAL A 26 -4.07 -2.79 -1.90
CA VAL A 26 -5.43 -2.28 -1.64
C VAL A 26 -6.41 -2.91 -2.62
N ALA A 27 -6.09 -2.88 -3.93
CA ALA A 27 -6.92 -3.46 -4.99
C ALA A 27 -7.13 -4.97 -4.82
N ALA A 28 -6.12 -5.69 -4.34
CA ALA A 28 -6.19 -7.11 -4.02
C ALA A 28 -6.93 -7.43 -2.71
N GLY A 29 -7.36 -6.42 -1.94
CA GLY A 29 -8.04 -6.58 -0.65
C GLY A 29 -7.13 -7.08 0.47
N TRP A 30 -5.81 -6.92 0.35
CA TRP A 30 -4.85 -7.37 1.36
C TRP A 30 -4.66 -6.34 2.48
N ILE A 31 -4.90 -5.07 2.16
CA ILE A 31 -4.91 -3.94 3.10
C ILE A 31 -6.07 -3.00 2.76
N THR A 32 -6.49 -2.19 3.73
CA THR A 32 -7.53 -1.16 3.54
C THR A 32 -6.92 0.16 3.03
N ALA A 33 -7.78 1.08 2.56
CA ALA A 33 -7.37 2.45 2.23
C ALA A 33 -6.74 3.20 3.43
N GLU A 34 -7.25 2.98 4.64
CA GLU A 34 -6.66 3.54 5.87
C GLU A 34 -5.27 2.99 6.14
N GLN A 35 -5.07 1.69 5.90
CA GLN A 35 -3.77 1.05 6.04
C GLN A 35 -2.78 1.52 4.97
N TYR A 36 -3.22 1.77 3.74
CA TYR A 36 -2.42 2.43 2.72
C TYR A 36 -1.90 3.79 3.21
N LYS A 37 -2.80 4.62 3.79
CA LYS A 37 -2.42 5.92 4.35
C LYS A 37 -1.43 5.78 5.50
N GLN A 38 -1.56 4.77 6.36
CA GLN A 38 -0.60 4.52 7.44
C GLN A 38 0.80 4.13 6.95
N ILE A 39 0.89 3.46 5.80
CA ILE A 39 2.17 3.02 5.21
C ILE A 39 2.83 4.18 4.47
N THR A 40 2.08 4.85 3.62
CA THR A 40 2.60 5.82 2.63
C THR A 40 2.53 7.27 3.12
N ASN A 41 1.73 7.55 4.14
CA ASN A 41 1.31 8.89 4.58
C ASN A 41 0.55 9.68 3.50
N VAL A 42 -0.06 8.99 2.52
CA VAL A 42 -0.82 9.57 1.41
C VAL A 42 -2.25 9.03 1.40
N GLU A 43 -3.22 9.87 1.05
CA GLU A 43 -4.61 9.42 0.85
C GLU A 43 -4.71 8.45 -0.33
N TYR A 44 -5.48 7.36 -0.15
CA TYR A 44 -5.72 6.43 -1.25
C TYR A 44 -6.78 7.03 -2.20
N VAL A 45 -6.33 7.50 -3.36
CA VAL A 45 -7.21 8.00 -4.42
C VAL A 45 -7.44 6.89 -5.44
N THR A 46 -8.69 6.44 -5.57
CA THR A 46 -9.13 5.49 -6.61
C THR A 46 -9.29 6.21 -7.94
N ASP A 47 -8.22 6.77 -8.48
CA ASP A 47 -8.24 7.30 -9.85
C ASP A 47 -7.98 6.12 -10.80
N GLY A 48 -9.05 5.50 -11.31
CA GLY A 48 -8.98 4.73 -12.55
C GLY A 48 -8.59 3.24 -12.50
N LEU A 49 -8.69 2.53 -11.37
CA LEU A 49 -8.72 1.06 -11.39
C LEU A 49 -10.09 0.59 -11.96
N ARG A 50 -10.21 0.62 -13.29
CA ARG A 50 -11.26 -0.03 -14.07
C ARG A 50 -10.71 -1.26 -14.77
#